data_AF-A0A9Q0G535-F1
#
_entry.id   AF-A0A9Q0G535-F1
#
_cell.length_a   1.000
_cell.length_b   1.000
_cell.length_c   1.000
_cell.angle_alpha   90.00
_cell.angle_beta   90.00
_cell.angle_gamma   90.00
#
_symmetry.space_group_name_H-M   'P 1'
#
loop_
_entity.id
_entity.type
_entity.pdbx_description
1 polymer ?
#
loop_
_entity_poly.entity_id
_entity_poly.type
_entity_poly.pdbx_seq_one_letter_code
_entity_poly.pdbx_strand_id
1 'polypeptide(L)'
;MGLKLEDWRWKNQQRLPKNCGDEVKESILGLEGSVPTADCCRQLVRWGKTCHDAFAQLLVSREAASQKSSILTNSKTIWEGCVDVEESSPIISSCAAKFSMICGDEVKQSVLGLQGSVPTDKCSRQLVRSGKTCHDAFAQLLVSREPASQKSSILENSKTIWEECVEVVAQPPVSS
;
A
#
# COMPACT_ATOMS: atom_id res chain seq x y z
N MET A 1 15.47 10.88 -23.21
CA MET A 1 16.80 10.46 -22.73
C MET A 1 16.62 9.89 -21.32
N GLY A 2 16.44 8.58 -21.19
CA GLY A 2 16.05 7.93 -19.93
C GLY A 2 17.28 7.62 -19.08
N LEU A 3 17.44 8.35 -17.96
CA LEU A 3 18.41 7.96 -16.93
C LEU A 3 17.98 6.61 -16.36
N LYS A 4 18.83 5.61 -16.53
CA LYS A 4 18.63 4.29 -15.95
C LYS A 4 18.88 4.39 -14.44
N LEU A 5 18.15 3.62 -13.64
CA LEU A 5 18.24 3.62 -12.16
C LEU A 5 19.68 3.38 -11.63
N GLU A 6 20.52 2.79 -12.48
CA GLU A 6 21.94 2.48 -12.29
C GLU A 6 22.86 3.72 -12.15
N ASP A 7 22.40 4.92 -12.52
CA ASP A 7 23.19 6.17 -12.44
C ASP A 7 23.10 6.91 -11.10
N TRP A 8 22.26 6.45 -10.17
CA TRP A 8 22.04 7.17 -8.93
C TRP A 8 22.86 6.59 -7.76
N ARG A 9 23.52 7.48 -7.02
CA ARG A 9 24.28 7.21 -5.79
C ARG A 9 23.58 7.88 -4.61
N TRP A 10 23.24 7.12 -3.57
CA TRP A 10 22.67 7.63 -2.32
C TRP A 10 23.66 7.46 -1.15
N LYS A 11 23.44 8.17 -0.03
CA LYS A 11 24.37 8.26 1.12
C LYS A 11 24.88 6.86 1.50
N ASN A 12 26.21 6.70 1.53
CA ASN A 12 26.97 5.47 1.79
C ASN A 12 27.22 4.50 0.62
N GLN A 13 26.99 4.92 -0.64
CA GLN A 13 27.29 4.08 -1.82
C GLN A 13 26.57 2.72 -1.85
N GLN A 14 25.52 2.54 -1.04
CA GLN A 14 24.69 1.36 -1.09
C GLN A 14 23.60 1.56 -2.14
N ARG A 15 23.57 0.65 -3.12
CA ARG A 15 22.53 0.60 -4.15
C ARG A 15 21.33 -0.14 -3.58
N LEU A 16 20.13 0.35 -3.90
CA LEU A 16 18.91 -0.45 -3.74
C LEU A 16 19.18 -1.66 -4.63
N PRO A 17 19.00 -2.90 -4.13
CA PRO A 17 18.93 -4.03 -5.02
C PRO A 17 17.99 -3.65 -6.17
N LYS A 18 18.45 -3.83 -7.42
CA LYS A 18 17.80 -3.27 -8.62
C LYS A 18 16.28 -3.54 -8.62
N ASN A 19 15.91 -4.74 -8.16
CA ASN A 19 14.53 -5.16 -7.94
C ASN A 19 13.74 -4.27 -6.98
N CYS A 20 14.28 -3.90 -5.80
CA CYS A 20 13.53 -3.09 -4.84
C CYS A 20 13.36 -1.64 -5.29
N GLY A 21 14.36 -1.06 -5.98
CA GLY A 21 14.22 0.30 -6.52
C GLY A 21 13.20 0.38 -7.65
N ASP A 22 13.15 -0.64 -8.50
CA ASP A 22 12.14 -0.78 -9.54
C ASP A 22 10.74 -1.03 -8.93
N GLU A 23 10.61 -1.91 -7.93
CA GLU A 23 9.36 -2.14 -7.18
C GLU A 23 8.78 -0.83 -6.63
N VAL A 24 9.59 -0.04 -5.89
CA VAL A 24 9.14 1.24 -5.31
C VAL A 24 8.74 2.24 -6.39
N LYS A 25 9.51 2.33 -7.48
CA LYS A 25 9.19 3.22 -8.60
C LYS A 25 7.84 2.87 -9.23
N GLU A 26 7.65 1.60 -9.58
CA GLU A 26 6.44 1.12 -10.24
C GLU A 26 5.22 1.32 -9.35
N SER A 27 5.35 1.07 -8.03
CA SER A 27 4.31 1.36 -7.05
C SER A 27 3.97 2.86 -6.99
N ILE A 28 4.97 3.75 -6.94
CA ILE A 28 4.73 5.21 -6.90
C ILE A 28 4.01 5.68 -8.16
N LEU A 29 4.37 5.13 -9.32
CA LEU A 29 3.72 5.43 -10.59
C LEU A 29 2.34 4.76 -10.75
N GLY A 30 1.91 3.96 -9.77
CA GLY A 30 0.60 3.31 -9.77
C GLY A 30 0.46 2.17 -10.79
N LEU A 31 1.56 1.53 -11.16
CA LEU A 31 1.54 0.38 -12.08
C LEU A 31 0.96 -0.85 -11.37
N GLU A 32 0.22 -1.70 -12.10
CA GLU A 32 -0.43 -2.87 -11.51
C GLU A 32 0.57 -3.96 -11.12
N GLY A 33 0.35 -4.58 -9.96
CA GLY A 33 1.14 -5.72 -9.48
C GLY A 33 2.45 -5.35 -8.77
N SER A 34 2.88 -4.09 -8.82
CA SER A 34 4.07 -3.63 -8.11
C SER A 34 3.70 -3.23 -6.68
N VAL A 35 4.02 -4.10 -5.74
CA VAL A 35 4.02 -3.82 -4.30
C VAL A 35 5.44 -4.08 -3.83
N PRO A 36 6.08 -3.15 -3.09
CA PRO A 36 7.38 -3.44 -2.52
C PRO A 36 7.25 -4.67 -1.63
N THR A 37 8.10 -5.67 -1.88
CA THR A 37 8.16 -6.86 -1.03
C THR A 37 8.45 -6.48 0.42
N ALA A 38 8.13 -7.36 1.38
CA ALA A 38 8.42 -7.08 2.78
C ALA A 38 9.91 -6.76 3.01
N ASP A 39 10.82 -7.52 2.39
CA ASP A 39 12.26 -7.24 2.44
C ASP A 39 12.63 -5.89 1.78
N CYS A 40 11.93 -5.51 0.71
CA CYS A 40 12.11 -4.21 0.08
C CYS A 40 11.65 -3.07 1.01
N CYS A 41 10.49 -3.20 1.64
CA CYS A 41 10.00 -2.22 2.61
C CYS A 41 10.94 -2.06 3.81
N ARG A 42 11.43 -3.16 4.39
CA ARG A 42 12.40 -3.09 5.50
C ARG A 42 13.67 -2.36 5.11
N GLN A 43 14.16 -2.60 3.90
CA GLN A 43 15.32 -1.86 3.37
C GLN A 43 14.98 -0.38 3.19
N LEU A 44 13.85 -0.04 2.56
CA LEU A 44 13.41 1.33 2.34
C LEU A 44 13.28 2.11 3.67
N VAL A 45 12.71 1.50 4.71
CA VAL A 45 12.59 2.11 6.05
C VAL A 45 13.97 2.34 6.68
N ARG A 46 14.86 1.34 6.63
CA ARG A 46 16.24 1.47 7.13
C ARG A 46 17.03 2.57 6.42
N TRP A 47 16.71 2.83 5.16
CA TRP A 47 17.33 3.89 4.35
C TRP A 47 16.82 5.29 4.71
N GLY A 48 15.61 5.35 5.26
CA GLY A 48 15.05 6.53 5.87
C GLY A 48 14.21 7.39 4.94
N LYS A 49 13.28 8.12 5.57
CA LYS A 49 12.25 8.90 4.89
C LYS A 49 12.81 9.93 3.92
N THR A 50 13.92 10.58 4.29
CA THR A 50 14.56 11.61 3.46
C THR A 50 14.99 11.06 2.10
N CYS A 51 15.46 9.80 2.04
CA CYS A 51 15.88 9.17 0.80
C CYS A 51 14.66 8.86 -0.09
N HIS A 52 13.60 8.32 0.52
CA HIS A 52 12.32 8.06 -0.17
C HIS A 52 11.70 9.34 -0.73
N ASP A 53 11.61 10.39 0.09
CA ASP A 53 11.05 11.68 -0.32
C ASP A 53 11.84 12.28 -1.50
N ALA A 54 13.18 12.20 -1.47
CA ALA A 54 14.02 12.68 -2.57
C ALA A 54 13.78 11.89 -3.87
N PHE A 55 13.57 10.57 -3.77
CA PHE A 55 13.24 9.73 -4.92
C PHE A 55 11.87 10.08 -5.51
N ALA A 56 10.86 10.29 -4.67
CA ALA A 56 9.54 10.71 -5.12
C ALA A 56 9.57 12.08 -5.80
N GLN A 57 10.31 13.05 -5.25
CA GLN A 57 10.48 14.37 -5.88
C GLN A 57 11.17 14.30 -7.24
N LEU A 58 12.10 13.37 -7.42
CA LEU A 58 12.69 13.12 -8.72
C LEU A 58 11.65 12.63 -9.73
N LEU A 59 10.77 11.71 -9.35
CA LEU A 59 9.69 11.24 -10.22
C LEU A 59 8.74 12.40 -10.58
N VAL A 60 8.34 13.20 -9.59
CA VAL A 60 7.54 14.43 -9.79
C VAL A 60 8.18 15.39 -10.78
N SER A 61 9.51 15.54 -10.76
CA SER A 61 10.22 16.44 -11.69
C SER A 61 10.23 15.98 -13.14
N ARG A 62 9.98 14.68 -13.38
CA ARG A 62 10.07 14.04 -14.70
C ARG A 62 8.72 13.78 -15.36
N GLU A 63 7.68 13.65 -14.55
CA GLU A 63 6.34 13.32 -15.03
C GLU A 63 5.51 14.56 -15.39
N ALA A 64 4.47 14.34 -16.20
CA ALA A 64 3.54 15.39 -16.60
C ALA A 64 2.88 16.05 -15.38
N ALA A 65 2.57 17.34 -15.47
CA ALA A 65 1.95 18.09 -14.38
C ALA A 65 0.66 17.44 -13.85
N SER A 66 -0.10 16.79 -14.73
CA SER A 66 -1.32 16.04 -14.39
C SER A 66 -1.09 14.83 -13.49
N GLN A 67 0.12 14.26 -13.44
CA GLN A 67 0.44 13.07 -12.65
C GLN A 67 1.09 13.38 -11.30
N LYS A 68 1.58 14.61 -11.10
CA LYS A 68 2.38 14.98 -9.92
C LYS A 68 1.65 14.77 -8.60
N SER A 69 0.37 15.11 -8.53
CA SER A 69 -0.44 14.91 -7.33
C SER A 69 -0.56 13.42 -6.99
N SER A 70 -0.89 12.58 -7.97
CA SER A 70 -0.98 11.13 -7.79
C SER A 70 0.36 10.51 -7.35
N ILE A 71 1.47 10.94 -7.93
CA ILE A 71 2.82 10.49 -7.54
C ILE A 71 3.13 10.82 -6.08
N LEU A 72 2.81 12.04 -5.64
CA LEU A 72 3.03 12.45 -4.25
C LEU A 72 2.13 11.67 -3.29
N THR A 73 0.86 11.48 -3.64
CA THR A 73 -0.08 10.68 -2.86
C THR A 73 0.41 9.23 -2.74
N ASN A 74 0.70 8.58 -3.86
CA ASN A 74 1.18 7.19 -3.88
C ASN A 74 2.49 7.05 -3.10
N SER A 75 3.42 7.99 -3.27
CA SER A 75 4.68 8.01 -2.51
C SER A 75 4.45 8.04 -1.01
N LYS A 76 3.54 8.89 -0.53
CA LYS A 76 3.19 8.94 0.89
C LYS A 76 2.61 7.59 1.36
N THR A 77 1.65 7.05 0.63
CA THR A 77 1.01 5.75 0.94
C THR A 77 2.04 4.61 1.01
N ILE A 78 3.01 4.59 0.08
CA ILE A 78 4.07 3.58 0.04
C ILE A 78 5.00 3.71 1.24
N TRP A 79 5.40 4.93 1.60
CA TRP A 79 6.23 5.13 2.78
C TRP A 79 5.55 4.63 4.04
N GLU A 80 4.31 5.06 4.27
CA GLU A 80 3.53 4.71 5.46
C GLU A 80 3.31 3.20 5.55
N GLY A 81 2.92 2.54 4.46
CA GLY A 81 2.75 1.09 4.49
C GLY A 81 4.07 0.33 4.66
N CYS A 82 5.22 0.85 4.23
CA CYS A 82 6.50 0.19 4.48
C CYS A 82 6.95 0.33 5.94
N VAL A 83 6.65 1.46 6.59
CA VAL A 83 6.78 1.61 8.04
C VAL A 83 5.89 0.59 8.76
N ASP A 84 4.63 0.46 8.33
CA ASP A 84 3.72 -0.54 8.89
C ASP A 84 4.27 -1.97 8.75
N VAL A 85 4.84 -2.32 7.60
CA VAL A 85 5.43 -3.65 7.37
C VAL A 85 6.61 -3.93 8.31
N GLU A 86 7.52 -2.97 8.53
CA GLU A 86 8.65 -3.14 9.45
C GLU A 86 8.20 -3.32 10.91
N GLU A 87 7.07 -2.70 11.29
CA GLU A 87 6.49 -2.82 12.62
C GLU A 87 5.54 -4.02 12.80
N SER A 88 5.21 -4.71 11.70
CA SER A 88 4.14 -5.72 11.70
C SER A 88 4.60 -7.14 12.07
N SER A 89 3.65 -7.93 12.58
CA SER A 89 3.81 -9.37 12.83
C SER A 89 4.05 -10.15 11.51
N PRO A 90 4.78 -11.29 11.52
CA PRO A 90 5.03 -12.11 10.33
C PRO A 90 3.77 -12.47 9.53
N ILE A 91 2.64 -12.70 10.21
CA ILE A 91 1.34 -12.96 9.56
C ILE A 91 0.94 -11.79 8.66
N ILE A 92 0.99 -10.56 9.20
CA ILE A 92 0.64 -9.34 8.48
C ILE A 92 1.61 -9.10 7.32
N SER A 93 2.91 -9.32 7.54
CA SER A 93 3.92 -9.17 6.47
C SER A 93 3.69 -10.13 5.29
N SER A 94 3.25 -11.37 5.56
CA SER A 94 2.91 -12.34 4.52
C SER A 94 1.64 -11.99 3.75
N CYS A 95 0.73 -11.26 4.40
CA CYS A 95 -0.50 -10.75 3.81
C CYS A 95 -0.25 -9.50 2.97
N ALA A 96 0.60 -8.58 3.43
CA ALA A 96 0.97 -7.37 2.71
C ALA A 96 1.57 -7.67 1.32
N ALA A 97 2.31 -8.78 1.17
CA ALA A 97 2.86 -9.19 -0.11
C ALA A 97 1.79 -9.62 -1.15
N LYS A 98 0.53 -9.83 -0.75
CA LYS A 98 -0.57 -10.28 -1.63
C LYS A 98 -1.50 -9.15 -2.06
N PHE A 99 -1.30 -7.94 -1.53
CA PHE A 99 -2.23 -6.84 -1.63
C PHE A 99 -1.49 -5.53 -1.92
N SER A 100 -1.98 -4.73 -2.88
CA SER A 100 -1.33 -3.44 -3.15
C SER A 100 -1.47 -2.47 -1.99
N MET A 101 -0.46 -1.65 -1.73
CA MET A 101 -0.50 -0.64 -0.66
C MET A 101 -1.59 0.40 -0.89
N ILE A 102 -1.89 0.72 -2.15
CA ILE A 102 -2.99 1.61 -2.52
C ILE A 102 -4.32 1.01 -2.06
N CYS A 103 -4.57 -0.25 -2.41
CA CYS A 103 -5.75 -0.95 -1.89
C CYS A 103 -5.69 -1.14 -0.36
N GLY A 104 -4.48 -1.29 0.21
CA GLY A 104 -4.20 -1.33 1.65
C GLY A 104 -4.77 -0.13 2.38
N ASP A 105 -4.41 1.05 1.88
CA ASP A 105 -4.89 2.31 2.41
C ASP A 105 -6.39 2.47 2.16
N GLU A 106 -6.91 2.15 0.99
CA GLU A 106 -8.36 2.22 0.73
C GLU A 106 -9.17 1.37 1.73
N VAL A 107 -8.77 0.11 1.95
CA VAL A 107 -9.40 -0.75 2.95
C VAL A 107 -9.24 -0.17 4.36
N LYS A 108 -8.07 0.36 4.70
CA LYS A 108 -7.85 1.03 5.99
C LYS A 108 -8.80 2.20 6.19
N GLN A 109 -8.93 3.09 5.21
CA GLN A 109 -9.83 4.25 5.29
C GLN A 109 -11.28 3.82 5.47
N SER A 110 -11.74 2.81 4.72
CA SER A 110 -13.08 2.24 4.88
C SER A 110 -13.29 1.61 6.27
N VAL A 111 -12.33 0.81 6.75
CA VAL A 111 -12.41 0.17 8.08
C VAL A 111 -12.40 1.21 9.22
N LEU A 112 -11.60 2.26 9.09
CA LEU A 112 -11.59 3.37 10.05
C LEU A 112 -12.84 4.28 9.94
N GLY A 113 -13.74 4.02 8.99
CA GLY A 113 -14.93 4.83 8.75
C GLY A 113 -14.62 6.23 8.24
N LEU A 114 -13.39 6.46 7.74
CA LEU A 114 -12.97 7.71 7.12
C LEU A 114 -13.50 7.82 5.69
N GLN A 115 -13.76 6.67 5.07
CA GLN A 115 -14.40 6.57 3.78
C GLN A 115 -15.72 5.80 3.96
N GLY A 116 -16.86 6.49 3.78
CA GLY A 116 -18.19 5.91 3.96
C GLY A 116 -18.63 4.97 2.84
N SER A 117 -17.69 4.36 2.11
CA SER A 117 -17.94 3.51 0.96
C SER A 117 -17.08 2.24 0.99
N VAL A 118 -17.61 1.19 0.38
CA VAL A 118 -16.88 -0.04 0.04
C VAL A 118 -15.63 0.32 -0.77
N PRO A 119 -14.49 -0.37 -0.56
CA PRO A 119 -13.37 -0.30 -1.48
C PRO A 119 -13.80 -0.59 -2.93
N THR A 120 -13.13 0.04 -3.89
CA THR A 120 -13.33 -0.16 -5.32
C THR A 120 -13.37 -1.65 -5.69
N ASP A 121 -14.10 -2.02 -6.75
CA ASP A 121 -14.14 -3.41 -7.25
C ASP A 121 -12.76 -4.04 -7.40
N LYS A 122 -11.79 -3.25 -7.87
CA LYS A 122 -10.40 -3.66 -8.00
C LYS A 122 -9.81 -4.05 -6.64
N CYS A 123 -9.95 -3.19 -5.64
CA CYS A 123 -9.40 -3.41 -4.31
C CYS A 123 -10.18 -4.47 -3.52
N SER A 124 -11.50 -4.53 -3.66
CA SER A 124 -12.36 -5.60 -3.16
C SER A 124 -11.93 -6.97 -3.69
N ARG A 125 -11.67 -7.09 -5.01
CA ARG A 125 -11.15 -8.33 -5.62
C ARG A 125 -9.77 -8.71 -5.08
N GLN A 126 -8.87 -7.76 -4.88
CA GLN A 126 -7.56 -8.05 -4.28
C GLN A 126 -7.68 -8.48 -2.80
N LEU A 127 -8.61 -7.88 -2.05
CA LEU A 127 -8.80 -8.16 -0.62
C LEU A 127 -9.32 -9.59 -0.44
N VAL A 128 -10.37 -9.95 -1.19
CA VAL A 128 -10.95 -11.30 -1.15
C VAL A 128 -9.93 -12.35 -1.60
N ARG A 129 -9.12 -12.07 -2.64
CA ARG A 129 -8.02 -12.96 -3.07
C ARG A 129 -6.94 -13.14 -2.01
N SER A 130 -6.66 -12.10 -1.22
CA SER A 130 -5.70 -12.18 -0.11
C SER A 130 -6.21 -13.06 1.03
N GLY A 131 -7.54 -13.17 1.15
CA GLY A 131 -8.23 -14.10 2.04
C GLY A 131 -8.62 -13.49 3.38
N LYS A 132 -9.64 -14.08 4.02
CA LYS A 132 -10.25 -13.56 5.24
C LYS A 132 -9.26 -13.41 6.40
N THR A 133 -8.35 -14.36 6.54
CA THR A 133 -7.30 -14.31 7.57
C THR A 133 -6.44 -13.05 7.46
N CYS A 134 -6.12 -12.61 6.24
CA CYS A 134 -5.33 -11.39 6.04
C CYS A 134 -6.14 -10.14 6.40
N HIS A 135 -7.40 -10.09 6.00
CA HIS A 135 -8.32 -9.02 6.37
C HIS A 135 -8.50 -8.91 7.90
N ASP A 136 -8.80 -10.02 8.57
CA ASP A 136 -9.04 -10.06 10.01
C ASP A 136 -7.77 -9.67 10.79
N ALA A 137 -6.59 -10.15 10.35
CA ALA A 137 -5.31 -9.77 10.95
C ALA A 137 -5.02 -8.27 10.80
N PHE A 138 -5.35 -7.68 9.65
CA PHE A 138 -5.19 -6.25 9.42
C PHE A 138 -6.15 -5.43 10.28
N ALA A 139 -7.42 -5.83 10.39
CA ALA A 139 -8.38 -5.18 11.26
C ALA A 139 -7.96 -5.22 12.74
N GLN A 140 -7.43 -6.35 13.21
CA GLN A 140 -6.89 -6.46 14.57
C GLN A 140 -5.67 -5.55 14.81
N LEU A 141 -4.81 -5.37 13.79
CA LEU A 141 -3.73 -4.39 13.87
C LEU A 141 -4.28 -2.97 14.06
N LEU A 142 -5.30 -2.58 13.30
CA LEU A 142 -5.94 -1.26 13.46
C LEU A 142 -6.55 -1.11 14.86
N VAL A 143 -7.28 -2.12 15.35
CA VAL A 143 -7.81 -2.15 16.73
C VAL A 143 -6.73 -1.98 17.79
N SER A 144 -5.53 -2.52 17.56
CA SER A 144 -4.42 -2.39 18.50
C SER A 144 -3.81 -0.99 18.55
N ARG A 145 -3.92 -0.23 17.45
CA ARG A 145 -3.31 1.08 17.25
C ARG A 145 -4.25 2.25 17.55
N GLU A 146 -5.55 2.03 17.45
CA GLU A 146 -6.56 3.07 17.64
C GLU A 146 -7.05 3.19 19.10
N PRO A 147 -7.57 4.37 19.50
CA PRO A 147 -8.16 4.59 20.82
C PRO A 147 -9.27 3.60 21.14
N ALA A 148 -9.43 3.27 22.43
CA ALA A 148 -10.46 2.35 22.90
C ALA A 148 -11.89 2.72 22.42
N SER A 149 -12.17 4.01 22.26
CA SER A 149 -13.45 4.53 21.77
C SER A 149 -13.77 4.15 20.32
N GLN A 150 -12.76 3.81 19.50
CA GLN A 150 -12.96 3.48 18.08
C GLN A 150 -12.99 1.97 17.81
N LYS A 151 -12.54 1.14 18.76
CA LYS A 151 -12.31 -0.30 18.53
C LYS A 151 -13.57 -1.07 18.11
N SER A 152 -14.72 -0.77 18.71
CA SER A 152 -15.98 -1.40 18.34
C SER A 152 -16.39 -1.06 16.90
N SER A 153 -16.29 0.21 16.52
CA SER A 153 -16.61 0.67 15.16
C SER A 153 -15.66 0.08 14.13
N ILE A 154 -14.37 -0.03 14.44
CA ILE A 154 -13.38 -0.66 13.55
C ILE A 154 -13.73 -2.13 13.28
N LEU A 155 -14.12 -2.88 14.32
CA LEU A 155 -14.51 -4.29 14.17
C LEU A 155 -15.81 -4.45 13.37
N GLU A 156 -16.78 -3.58 13.61
CA GLU A 156 -18.06 -3.56 12.89
C GLU A 156 -17.84 -3.21 11.41
N ASN A 157 -17.16 -2.10 11.13
CA ASN A 157 -16.81 -1.69 9.77
C ASN A 157 -16.00 -2.78 9.06
N SER A 158 -15.02 -3.38 9.73
CA SER A 158 -14.23 -4.48 9.16
C SER A 158 -15.09 -5.66 8.72
N LYS A 159 -16.10 -6.03 9.50
CA LYS A 159 -17.03 -7.10 9.12
C LYS A 159 -17.85 -6.71 7.89
N THR A 160 -18.43 -5.51 7.90
CA THR A 160 -19.22 -4.98 6.79
C THR A 160 -18.42 -4.92 5.50
N ILE A 161 -17.21 -4.34 5.53
CA ILE A 161 -16.33 -4.23 4.37
C ILE A 161 -15.98 -5.60 3.79
N TRP A 162 -15.71 -6.60 4.64
CA TRP A 162 -15.45 -7.96 4.15
C TRP A 162 -16.65 -8.55 3.41
N GLU A 163 -17.85 -8.43 3.99
CA GLU A 163 -19.09 -8.95 3.42
C GLU A 163 -19.40 -8.27 2.07
N GLU A 164 -19.32 -6.94 2.02
CA GLU A 164 -19.54 -6.16 0.78
C GLU A 164 -18.49 -6.49 -0.30
N CYS A 165 -17.21 -6.64 0.07
CA CYS A 165 -16.18 -7.04 -0.89
C CYS A 165 -16.44 -8.43 -1.47
N VAL A 166 -16.91 -9.39 -0.64
CA VAL A 166 -17.26 -10.74 -1.11
C VAL A 166 -18.43 -10.69 -2.10
N GLU A 167 -19.44 -9.85 -1.84
CA GLU A 167 -20.56 -9.65 -2.76
C GLU A 167 -20.11 -9.07 -4.10
N VAL A 168 -19.25 -8.04 -4.11
CA VAL A 168 -18.68 -7.45 -5.32
C VAL A 168 -17.91 -8.49 -6.16
N VAL A 169 -17.17 -9.39 -5.50
CA VAL A 169 -16.45 -10.46 -6.22
C VAL A 169 -17.40 -11.51 -6.80
N ALA A 170 -18.50 -11.82 -6.11
CA ALA A 170 -19.50 -12.79 -6.54
C ALA A 170 -20.35 -12.31 -7.73
N GLN A 171 -20.43 -10.99 -7.96
CA GLN A 171 -21.12 -10.44 -9.12
C GLN A 171 -20.34 -10.71 -10.43
N PRO A 172 -21.02 -11.15 -11.50
CA PRO A 172 -20.40 -11.24 -12.81
C PRO A 172 -19.96 -9.85 -13.29
N PRO A 173 -18.89 -9.75 -14.12
CA PRO A 173 -18.47 -8.46 -14.64
C PRO A 173 -19.64 -7.80 -15.38
N VAL A 174 -20.00 -6.59 -14.95
CA VAL A 174 -21.07 -5.80 -15.56
C VAL A 174 -20.70 -5.58 -17.01
N SER A 175 -21.41 -6.25 -17.92
CA SER A 175 -21.24 -6.09 -19.36
C SER A 175 -21.76 -4.69 -19.72
N SER A 176 -20.86 -3.82 -20.19
CA SER A 176 -21.21 -2.55 -20.84
C SER A 176 -21.29 -2.75 -22.35
#